data_AF-A0A212C739-F1
#
_entry.id   AF-A0A212C739-F1
#
_cell.length_a   1.000
_cell.length_b   1.000
_cell.length_c   1.000
_cell.angle_alpha   90.00
_cell.angle_beta   90.00
_cell.angle_gamma   90.00
#
_symmetry.space_group_name_H-M   'P 1'
#
loop_
_entity.id
_entity.type
_entity.pdbx_description
1 polymer ?
#
loop_
_entity_poly.entity_id
_entity_poly.type
_entity_poly.pdbx_seq_one_letter_code
_entity_poly.pdbx_strand_id
1 'polypeptide(L)'
;MVRYSLDPENPTKSCKPRGSNLRVHFKNTRETAQAIKGMHIRKTTKYLKDGLDVDSLVIEHIQVNKAPKMQCRTYRARGQINPYMSSPCHIEMILTEKEQCS
;
A
#
# COMPACT_ATOMS: atom_id res chain seq x y z
N MET A 1 -10.14 4.59 -14.64
CA MET A 1 -8.78 4.15 -14.25
C MET A 1 -8.31 5.03 -13.10
N VAL A 2 -7.78 4.45 -12.02
CA VAL A 2 -7.43 5.21 -10.82
C VAL A 2 -6.10 5.95 -11.03
N ARG A 3 -6.04 7.23 -10.65
CA ARG A 3 -4.83 8.06 -10.77
C ARG A 3 -3.84 7.74 -9.66
N TYR A 4 -2.60 7.43 -10.03
CA TYR A 4 -1.49 7.25 -9.11
C TYR A 4 -0.80 8.59 -8.83
N SER A 5 -0.08 8.71 -7.71
CA SER A 5 0.72 9.90 -7.44
C SER A 5 1.97 10.03 -8.31
N LEU A 6 2.49 8.88 -8.76
CA LEU A 6 3.70 8.77 -9.56
C LEU A 6 3.39 7.86 -10.75
N ASP A 7 3.88 8.22 -11.92
CA ASP A 7 3.87 7.35 -13.08
C ASP A 7 5.23 6.66 -13.25
N PRO A 8 5.24 5.35 -13.57
CA PRO A 8 6.48 4.63 -13.81
C PRO A 8 7.14 5.12 -15.10
N GLU A 9 8.47 5.12 -15.14
CA GLU A 9 9.23 5.49 -16.34
C GLU A 9 8.90 4.56 -17.52
N ASN A 10 8.76 3.27 -17.26
CA ASN A 10 8.46 2.25 -18.26
C ASN A 10 7.14 1.53 -17.95
N PRO A 11 6.02 1.88 -18.59
CA PRO A 11 4.71 1.30 -18.27
C PRO A 11 4.65 -0.20 -18.54
N THR A 12 5.30 -0.69 -19.59
CA THR A 12 5.28 -2.11 -20.01
C THR A 12 5.98 -3.04 -19.03
N LYS A 13 7.04 -2.57 -18.36
CA LYS A 13 7.83 -3.35 -17.38
C LYS A 13 7.47 -3.02 -15.94
N SER A 14 6.27 -2.48 -15.72
CA SER A 14 5.81 -2.02 -14.42
C SER A 14 4.42 -2.53 -14.08
N CYS A 15 4.20 -2.86 -12.80
CA CYS A 15 2.88 -3.12 -12.27
C CYS A 15 2.44 -1.97 -11.38
N LYS A 16 1.17 -1.57 -11.52
CA LYS A 16 0.53 -0.56 -10.66
C LYS A 16 -0.63 -1.18 -9.87
N PRO A 17 -0.37 -1.79 -8.70
CA PRO A 17 -1.44 -2.22 -7.78
C PRO A 17 -1.87 -1.09 -6.83
N ARG A 18 -3.18 -1.06 -6.51
CA ARG A 18 -3.76 -0.13 -5.54
C ARG A 18 -4.84 -0.80 -4.71
N GLY A 19 -4.75 -0.63 -3.39
CA GLY A 19 -5.81 -0.96 -2.44
C GLY A 19 -6.48 0.32 -1.93
N SER A 20 -7.81 0.40 -1.98
CA SER A 20 -8.58 1.56 -1.51
C SER A 20 -9.42 1.23 -0.28
N ASN A 21 -9.57 2.20 0.63
CA ASN A 21 -10.40 2.09 1.84
C ASN A 21 -10.06 0.87 2.73
N LEU A 22 -8.79 0.48 2.79
CA LEU A 22 -8.34 -0.65 3.59
C LEU A 22 -8.47 -0.32 5.08
N ARG A 23 -9.13 -1.19 5.85
CA ARG A 23 -9.31 -1.03 7.29
C ARG A 23 -8.06 -1.48 8.06
N VAL A 24 -7.01 -0.69 7.95
CA VAL A 24 -5.71 -0.89 8.62
C VAL A 24 -5.24 0.42 9.25
N HIS A 25 -4.36 0.36 10.24
CA HIS A 25 -3.90 1.57 10.93
C HIS A 25 -2.92 2.35 10.06
N PHE A 26 -3.32 3.55 9.61
CA PHE A 26 -2.54 4.41 8.71
C PHE A 26 -1.08 4.62 9.13
N LYS A 27 -0.79 4.84 10.42
CA LYS A 27 0.60 5.08 10.85
C LYS A 27 1.46 3.83 10.70
N ASN A 28 0.92 2.68 11.08
CA ASN A 28 1.67 1.42 11.04
C ASN A 28 1.97 1.05 9.58
N THR A 29 0.97 1.17 8.71
CA THR A 29 1.15 0.87 7.29
C THR A 29 2.13 1.82 6.61
N ARG A 30 2.17 3.10 7.01
CA ARG A 30 3.17 4.05 6.49
C ARG A 30 4.59 3.65 6.87
N GLU A 31 4.84 3.28 8.13
CA GLU A 31 6.17 2.87 8.58
C GLU A 31 6.60 1.55 7.90
N THR A 32 5.71 0.56 7.83
CA THR A 32 5.99 -0.69 7.12
C THR A 32 6.25 -0.45 5.64
N ALA A 33 5.47 0.41 4.99
CA ALA A 33 5.65 0.74 3.58
C ALA A 33 7.02 1.36 3.29
N GLN A 34 7.52 2.24 4.17
CA GLN A 34 8.84 2.83 4.03
C GLN A 34 9.96 1.79 4.21
N ALA A 35 9.77 0.83 5.11
CA ALA A 35 10.75 -0.22 5.38
C ALA A 35 10.89 -1.23 4.22
N ILE A 36 9.79 -1.55 3.53
CA ILE A 36 9.80 -2.51 2.41
C ILE A 36 10.13 -1.88 1.06
N LYS A 37 10.22 -0.54 0.98
CA LYS A 37 10.54 0.18 -0.26
C LYS A 37 11.96 -0.19 -0.71
N GLY A 38 12.12 -0.53 -1.99
CA GLY A 38 13.40 -0.94 -2.58
C GLY A 38 13.76 -2.42 -2.36
N MET A 39 12.92 -3.21 -1.67
CA MET A 39 13.16 -4.64 -1.50
C MET A 39 12.72 -5.44 -2.74
N HIS A 40 13.44 -6.52 -3.04
CA HIS A 40 13.04 -7.52 -4.03
C HIS A 40 11.84 -8.33 -3.55
N ILE A 41 10.99 -8.69 -4.50
CA ILE A 41 9.69 -9.33 -4.25
C ILE A 41 9.80 -10.79 -3.78
N ARG A 42 10.96 -11.46 -3.93
CA ARG A 42 11.16 -12.87 -3.53
C ARG A 42 10.79 -13.19 -2.06
N LYS A 43 10.81 -12.19 -1.15
CA LYS A 43 10.34 -12.35 0.25
C LYS A 43 8.82 -12.17 0.44
N THR A 44 8.10 -11.69 -0.56
CA THR A 44 6.79 -11.03 -0.36
C THR A 44 5.64 -11.67 -1.15
N THR A 45 5.86 -12.47 -2.19
CA THR A 45 4.75 -12.96 -3.05
C THR A 45 4.70 -14.47 -3.24
N LYS A 46 3.67 -15.07 -2.64
CA LYS A 46 3.15 -16.41 -2.98
C LYS A 46 2.07 -16.37 -4.10
N TYR A 47 1.66 -15.18 -4.59
CA TYR A 47 0.38 -15.04 -5.33
C TYR A 47 0.31 -14.02 -6.49
N LEU A 48 1.40 -13.56 -7.12
CA LEU A 48 1.31 -12.67 -8.30
C LEU A 48 1.85 -13.39 -9.55
N LYS A 49 0.96 -13.69 -10.51
CA LYS A 49 1.30 -14.28 -11.83
C LYS A 49 0.60 -13.49 -12.93
N ASP A 50 1.16 -12.33 -13.26
CA ASP A 50 0.75 -11.51 -14.41
C ASP A 50 1.98 -11.20 -15.27
N GLY A 51 2.40 -12.16 -16.10
CA GLY A 51 3.27 -11.96 -17.28
C GLY A 51 4.69 -11.40 -17.08
N LEU A 52 5.07 -11.00 -15.87
CA LEU A 52 6.38 -10.44 -15.53
C LEU A 52 7.16 -11.41 -14.65
N ASP A 53 8.49 -11.39 -14.77
CA ASP A 53 9.37 -12.26 -14.01
C ASP A 53 9.37 -11.89 -12.51
N VAL A 54 8.69 -12.71 -11.71
CA VAL A 54 8.46 -12.44 -10.27
C VAL A 54 9.77 -12.33 -9.47
N ASP A 55 10.85 -12.96 -9.95
CA ASP A 55 12.13 -12.99 -9.24
C ASP A 55 12.96 -11.70 -9.39
N SER A 56 12.73 -10.93 -10.45
CA SER A 56 13.44 -9.67 -10.73
C SER A 56 12.67 -8.41 -10.34
N LEU A 57 11.41 -8.54 -9.89
CA LEU A 57 10.63 -7.38 -9.46
C LEU A 57 11.16 -6.73 -8.18
N VAL A 58 11.21 -5.41 -8.21
CA VAL A 58 11.56 -4.54 -7.07
C VAL A 58 10.41 -3.58 -6.80
N ILE A 59 10.19 -3.27 -5.53
CA ILE A 59 9.26 -2.23 -5.13
C ILE A 59 9.94 -0.86 -5.28
N GLU A 60 9.62 -0.13 -6.34
CA GLU A 60 10.20 1.19 -6.59
C GLU A 60 9.55 2.29 -5.75
N HIS A 61 8.22 2.28 -5.71
CA HIS A 61 7.46 3.31 -5.04
C HIS A 61 6.30 2.70 -4.25
N ILE A 62 6.13 3.17 -3.02
CA ILE A 62 4.95 2.89 -2.20
C ILE A 62 4.48 4.21 -1.60
N GLN A 63 3.19 4.46 -1.69
CA GLN A 63 2.54 5.55 -1.00
C GLN A 63 1.34 5.05 -0.20
N VAL A 64 1.21 5.58 1.01
CA VAL A 64 0.06 5.34 1.87
C VAL A 64 -0.63 6.68 2.13
N ASN A 65 -1.88 6.79 1.73
CA ASN A 65 -2.73 7.97 1.89
C ASN A 65 -3.85 7.68 2.88
N LYS A 66 -4.28 8.69 3.65
CA LYS A 66 -5.44 8.54 4.55
C LYS A 66 -6.71 8.42 3.72
N ALA A 67 -7.56 7.46 4.07
CA ALA A 67 -8.91 7.38 3.55
C ALA A 67 -9.89 8.08 4.52
N PRO A 68 -11.13 8.39 4.08
CA PRO A 68 -12.15 8.98 4.95
C PRO A 68 -12.36 8.13 6.22
N LYS A 69 -12.36 8.78 7.39
CA LYS A 69 -12.58 8.09 8.66
C LYS A 69 -13.99 7.53 8.73
N MET A 70 -14.13 6.30 9.20
CA MET A 70 -15.46 5.73 9.44
C MET A 70 -16.04 6.29 10.74
N GLN A 71 -17.35 6.52 10.76
CA GLN A 71 -18.04 7.03 11.93
C GLN A 71 -18.43 5.88 12.86
N CYS A 72 -17.96 5.94 14.10
CA CYS A 72 -18.39 5.06 15.18
C CYS A 72 -18.21 5.79 16.51
N ARG A 73 -19.10 5.51 17.47
CA ARG A 73 -19.12 6.09 18.81
C ARG A 73 -19.24 4.96 19.84
N THR A 74 -18.66 5.19 21.01
CA THR A 74 -18.69 4.26 22.14
C THR A 74 -19.23 4.98 23.37
N TYR A 75 -20.16 4.34 24.06
CA TYR A 75 -20.62 4.79 25.37
C TYR A 75 -19.49 4.65 26.40
N ARG A 76 -19.42 5.61 27.32
CA ARG A 76 -18.44 5.68 28.41
C ARG A 76 -19.17 5.95 29.72
N ALA A 77 -18.44 5.86 30.83
CA ALA A 77 -18.99 6.14 32.15
C ALA A 77 -19.63 7.55 32.21
N ARG A 78 -20.59 7.72 33.13
CA ARG A 78 -21.29 9.00 33.37
C ARG A 78 -22.04 9.54 32.13
N GLY A 79 -22.55 8.65 31.27
CA GLY A 79 -23.33 9.02 30.08
C GLY A 79 -22.51 9.68 28.97
N GLN A 80 -21.18 9.65 29.04
CA GLN A 80 -20.32 10.23 28.02
C GLN A 80 -20.34 9.39 26.73
N ILE A 81 -20.30 10.06 25.57
CA ILE A 81 -20.25 9.40 24.25
C ILE A 81 -19.01 9.89 23.51
N ASN A 82 -18.01 9.01 23.37
CA ASN A 82 -16.74 9.35 22.73
C ASN A 82 -16.60 8.67 21.34
N PRO A 83 -15.97 9.33 20.37
CA PRO A 83 -15.72 8.73 19.06
C PRO A 83 -14.71 7.58 19.17
N TYR A 84 -14.99 6.50 18.43
CA TYR A 84 -14.06 5.38 18.25
C TYR A 84 -13.96 5.10 16.74
N MET A 85 -13.17 5.90 16.05
CA MET A 85 -13.11 5.88 14.59
C MET A 85 -11.99 4.97 14.10
N SER A 86 -12.26 4.21 13.04
CA SER A 86 -11.18 3.60 12.25
C SER A 86 -10.55 4.66 11.34
N SER A 87 -9.25 4.52 11.11
CA SER A 87 -8.48 5.36 10.20
C SER A 87 -8.02 4.53 8.99
N PRO A 88 -8.91 4.21 8.04
CA PRO A 88 -8.55 3.42 6.87
C PRO A 88 -7.54 4.16 5.99
N CYS A 89 -6.88 3.43 5.09
CA CYS A 89 -5.91 4.01 4.16
C CYS A 89 -6.08 3.52 2.72
N HIS A 90 -5.62 4.34 1.78
CA HIS A 90 -5.34 3.95 0.40
C HIS A 90 -3.85 3.60 0.30
N ILE A 91 -3.54 2.47 -0.31
CA ILE A 91 -2.16 2.03 -0.55
C ILE A 91 -1.97 1.96 -2.06
N GLU A 92 -0.95 2.64 -2.55
CA GLU A 92 -0.55 2.67 -3.95
C GLU A 92 0.88 2.14 -4.01
N MET A 93 1.16 1.17 -4.88
CA MET A 93 2.51 0.67 -5.11
C MET A 93 2.82 0.67 -6.60
N ILE A 94 4.11 0.78 -6.92
CA ILE A 94 4.65 0.62 -8.26
C ILE A 94 5.77 -0.38 -8.15
N LEU A 95 5.62 -1.47 -8.89
CA LEU A 95 6.61 -2.53 -9.01
C LEU A 95 7.27 -2.37 -10.37
N THR A 96 8.59 -2.41 -10.44
CA THR A 96 9.33 -2.39 -11.70
C THR A 96 10.25 -3.60 -11.78
N GLU A 97 10.34 -4.14 -12.99
CA GLU A 97 11.34 -5.13 -13.34
C GLU A 97 12.70 -4.44 -13.39
N LYS A 98 13.64 -4.90 -12.55
CA LYS A 98 15.03 -4.44 -12.60
C LYS A 98 15.93 -5.61 -12.93
N GLU A 99 16.81 -5.41 -13.89
CA GLU A 99 17.90 -6.35 -14.16
C GLU A 99 18.78 -6.43 -12.91
N GLN A 100 19.08 -7.66 -12.47
CA GLN A 100 19.97 -7.86 -11.33
C GLN A 100 21.36 -7.36 -11.73
N CYS A 101 21.81 -6.23 -11.19
CA CYS A 101 23.24 -5.93 -11.17
C CYS A 101 23.91 -6.96 -10.26
N SER A 102 24.59 -7.92 -10.88
CA SER A 102 25.56 -8.83 -10.26
C SER A 102 26.66 -8.06 -9.53
#